data_AF-A0A2E8JUC3-F1
#
_entry.id   AF-A0A2E8JUC3-F1
#
_cell.length_a   1.000
_cell.length_b   1.000
_cell.length_c   1.000
_cell.angle_alpha   90.00
_cell.angle_beta   90.00
_cell.angle_gamma   90.00
#
_symmetry.space_group_name_H-M   'P 1'
#
loop_
_entity.id
_entity.type
_entity.pdbx_description
1 polymer ?
#
loop_
_entity_poly.entity_id
_entity_poly.type
_entity_poly.pdbx_seq_one_letter_code
_entity_poly.pdbx_strand_id
1 'polypeptide(L)'
;GSFSSSVMIPPIIGTTGMAIIIHGIFFPSRIKFLMAPRLWLSLGERMIPGLFSIEVKNHDELYSEIERLSESFEGPKLFISRLPQRAMLRHISLDDVQCLWITEQRTNGAIEPTVPSVSQQLYEFINSNQDGFSVVEGLTWIIQRDGVNDVMQMLQSLESQITDTNHTILFRVDALALDAVNWARIRSIAPAAVNHDLETSSESPSEDVEFIKSTTVSEEAIDSGPMLVHLTTLPALGFTTTLLSKRMLQWKRMGFDVSELEPALTSNDSASAHHLYRAVEEKIRKAIDLSRLLESNSESYSVTTYEVTMFRIMQLTGLEEIEAMLEGSS
;
A
#
# COMPACT_ATOMS: atom_id res chain seq x y z
N GLY A 1 11.91 81.72 28.47
CA GLY A 1 11.44 82.02 29.85
C GLY A 1 9.96 82.25 29.81
N SER A 2 9.23 81.94 30.89
CA SER A 2 7.76 81.78 30.95
C SER A 2 7.24 80.60 30.11
N PHE A 3 6.37 79.70 30.62
CA PHE A 3 5.11 79.83 31.38
C PHE A 3 3.92 80.24 30.48
N SER A 4 2.74 79.59 30.54
CA SER A 4 2.31 78.39 31.29
C SER A 4 0.90 77.91 30.86
N SER A 5 0.54 76.64 31.15
CA SER A 5 -0.82 76.16 31.54
C SER A 5 -2.02 76.30 30.53
N SER A 6 -3.11 75.51 30.59
CA SER A 6 -3.44 74.30 31.38
C SER A 6 -4.66 73.51 30.84
N VAL A 7 -4.58 72.17 30.93
CA VAL A 7 -5.58 71.22 31.51
C VAL A 7 -7.02 71.14 30.95
N MET A 8 -7.40 69.95 30.44
CA MET A 8 -8.35 68.99 31.10
C MET A 8 -8.30 67.58 30.46
N ILE A 9 -8.68 66.55 31.25
CA ILE A 9 -8.49 65.09 31.06
C ILE A 9 -9.54 64.37 31.96
N PRO A 10 -10.06 63.13 31.75
CA PRO A 10 -10.30 62.25 30.57
C PRO A 10 -11.85 62.01 30.45
N PRO A 11 -12.46 60.82 30.14
CA PRO A 11 -12.08 59.54 29.50
C PRO A 11 -12.91 59.28 28.19
N ILE A 12 -13.25 58.10 27.60
CA ILE A 12 -13.44 56.68 27.99
C ILE A 12 -13.03 55.70 26.83
N ILE A 13 -12.73 54.45 27.23
CA ILE A 13 -12.60 53.15 26.52
C ILE A 13 -13.02 53.06 25.02
N GLY A 14 -12.19 52.39 24.21
CA GLY A 14 -12.49 52.02 22.81
C GLY A 14 -11.66 50.89 22.14
N THR A 15 -10.84 50.14 22.88
CA THR A 15 -10.09 48.90 22.51
C THR A 15 -9.14 48.90 21.29
N THR A 16 -7.94 48.33 21.48
CA THR A 16 -6.79 48.31 20.54
C THR A 16 -6.55 46.97 19.82
N GLY A 17 -5.83 46.99 18.69
CA GLY A 17 -5.29 45.79 18.01
C GLY A 17 -5.16 45.97 16.49
N MET A 18 -4.35 46.89 15.96
CA MET A 18 -2.88 46.83 15.84
C MET A 18 -2.36 45.55 15.16
N ALA A 19 -1.67 45.73 14.02
CA ALA A 19 -1.11 44.65 13.20
C ALA A 19 0.25 44.17 13.73
N ILE A 20 0.61 42.91 13.46
CA ILE A 20 1.92 42.33 13.77
C ILE A 20 2.60 41.86 12.48
N ILE A 21 3.80 42.39 12.24
CA ILE A 21 4.73 41.90 11.21
C ILE A 21 5.49 40.72 11.82
N ILE A 22 5.30 39.51 11.29
CA ILE A 22 6.11 38.35 11.69
C ILE A 22 7.42 38.36 10.89
N HIS A 23 8.54 38.41 11.60
CA HIS A 23 9.87 38.30 11.01
C HIS A 23 10.17 36.85 10.56
N GLY A 24 11.05 36.71 9.55
CA GLY A 24 11.53 35.39 9.13
C GLY A 24 12.28 34.67 10.25
N ILE A 25 11.93 33.40 10.48
CA ILE A 25 12.59 32.56 11.48
C ILE A 25 13.75 31.81 10.81
N PHE A 26 14.96 32.19 11.19
CA PHE A 26 16.19 31.48 10.84
C PHE A 26 16.25 30.19 11.69
N PHE A 27 15.99 29.02 11.11
CA PHE A 27 16.11 27.75 11.82
C PHE A 27 17.58 27.29 11.86
N PRO A 28 18.21 27.15 13.05
CA PRO A 28 19.57 26.64 13.17
C PRO A 28 19.62 25.11 13.05
N SER A 29 20.77 24.59 12.64
CA SER A 29 20.98 23.16 12.38
C SER A 29 20.91 22.28 13.63
N ARG A 30 20.36 21.07 13.45
CA ARG A 30 20.45 19.89 14.34
C ARG A 30 19.86 20.02 15.76
N ILE A 31 18.64 19.49 15.93
CA ILE A 31 18.20 18.88 17.20
C ILE A 31 18.26 17.36 17.02
N LYS A 32 19.03 16.66 17.86
CA LYS A 32 18.96 15.19 17.94
C LYS A 32 17.74 14.80 18.79
N PHE A 33 16.65 14.38 18.17
CA PHE A 33 15.53 13.79 18.90
C PHE A 33 15.87 12.37 19.36
N LEU A 34 16.16 12.24 20.66
CA LEU A 34 16.20 10.95 21.33
C LEU A 34 14.77 10.60 21.75
N MET A 35 14.00 10.00 20.83
CA MET A 35 12.62 9.57 21.08
C MET A 35 12.52 8.05 21.17
N ALA A 36 11.65 7.59 22.09
CA ALA A 36 11.27 6.19 22.24
C ALA A 36 10.44 5.73 21.01
N PRO A 37 10.18 4.43 20.82
CA PRO A 37 9.87 3.91 19.49
C PRO A 37 8.52 4.40 18.92
N ARG A 38 8.55 4.68 17.62
CA ARG A 38 7.41 4.67 16.68
C ARG A 38 6.31 5.71 16.92
N LEU A 39 6.45 6.85 16.23
CA LEU A 39 5.31 7.62 15.75
C LEU A 39 5.31 7.69 14.21
N TRP A 40 4.23 7.20 13.62
CA TRP A 40 3.57 7.61 12.37
C TRP A 40 4.43 7.95 11.14
N LEU A 41 4.19 7.26 10.02
CA LEU A 41 4.69 7.67 8.69
C LEU A 41 4.15 9.03 8.22
N SER A 42 3.07 9.55 8.82
CA SER A 42 2.46 10.83 8.47
C SER A 42 2.10 11.64 9.73
N LEU A 43 2.75 12.78 9.95
CA LEU A 43 2.43 13.69 11.06
C LEU A 43 1.74 14.95 10.53
N GLY A 44 0.43 15.05 10.76
CA GLY A 44 -0.36 16.22 10.32
C GLY A 44 -0.30 16.44 8.82
N GLU A 45 -0.83 15.49 8.05
CA GLU A 45 -0.89 15.51 6.57
C GLU A 45 0.48 15.44 5.84
N ARG A 46 1.62 15.36 6.56
CA ARG A 46 2.95 15.27 5.95
C ARG A 46 3.67 13.96 6.25
N MET A 47 4.12 13.31 5.18
CA MET A 47 4.95 12.10 5.25
C MET A 47 6.31 12.40 5.92
N ILE A 48 6.78 11.53 6.82
CA ILE A 48 8.05 11.71 7.54
C ILE A 48 9.21 11.11 6.72
N PRO A 49 10.26 11.89 6.38
CA PRO A 49 11.44 11.38 5.70
C PRO A 49 12.18 10.31 6.51
N GLY A 50 12.69 9.28 5.82
CA GLY A 50 13.39 8.16 6.45
C GLY A 50 13.26 6.84 5.71
N LEU A 51 13.95 5.81 6.22
CA LEU A 51 13.75 4.43 5.80
C LEU A 51 12.77 3.76 6.75
N PHE A 52 11.80 3.05 6.19
CA PHE A 52 10.77 2.34 6.94
C PHE A 52 10.56 0.95 6.36
N SER A 53 10.09 0.02 7.16
CA SER A 53 9.62 -1.28 6.69
C SER A 53 8.13 -1.46 6.91
N ILE A 54 7.47 -2.28 6.09
CA ILE A 54 6.08 -2.69 6.29
C ILE A 54 5.98 -4.21 6.19
N GLU A 55 5.23 -4.81 7.12
CA GLU A 55 5.03 -6.24 7.27
C GLU A 55 3.57 -6.54 6.91
N VAL A 56 3.34 -7.20 5.77
CA VAL A 56 2.02 -7.39 5.17
C VAL A 56 1.88 -8.79 4.57
N LYS A 57 0.73 -9.41 4.80
CA LYS A 57 0.42 -10.83 4.54
C LYS A 57 0.17 -11.12 3.07
N ASN A 58 -0.24 -10.11 2.30
CA ASN A 58 -0.56 -10.23 0.88
C ASN A 58 -0.35 -8.90 0.14
N HIS A 59 -0.48 -8.93 -1.19
CA HIS A 59 -0.31 -7.75 -2.03
C HIS A 59 -1.45 -6.73 -1.89
N ASP A 60 -2.71 -7.14 -1.62
CA ASP A 60 -3.82 -6.18 -1.49
C ASP A 60 -3.68 -5.31 -0.24
N GLU A 61 -3.21 -5.89 0.87
CA GLU A 61 -2.87 -5.19 2.12
C GLU A 61 -1.71 -4.20 1.89
N LEU A 62 -0.65 -4.63 1.18
CA LEU A 62 0.44 -3.73 0.75
C LEU A 62 -0.11 -2.55 -0.06
N TYR A 63 -0.88 -2.83 -1.11
CA TYR A 63 -1.33 -1.82 -2.07
C TYR A 63 -2.37 -0.87 -1.50
N SER A 64 -3.23 -1.31 -0.57
CA SER A 64 -4.13 -0.43 0.17
C SER A 64 -3.36 0.63 0.96
N GLU A 65 -2.26 0.24 1.61
CA GLU A 65 -1.42 1.15 2.37
C GLU A 65 -0.56 2.05 1.47
N ILE A 66 -0.09 1.55 0.33
CA ILE A 66 0.57 2.38 -0.69
C ILE A 66 -0.41 3.42 -1.25
N GLU A 67 -1.66 3.06 -1.57
CA GLU A 67 -2.68 4.00 -2.05
C GLU A 67 -2.91 5.10 -0.99
N ARG A 68 -3.13 4.71 0.28
CA ARG A 68 -3.34 5.62 1.42
C ARG A 68 -2.15 6.57 1.67
N LEU A 69 -0.91 6.09 1.55
CA LEU A 69 0.29 6.93 1.70
C LEU A 69 0.49 7.84 0.48
N SER A 70 0.24 7.33 -0.73
CA SER A 70 0.31 8.08 -2.00
C SER A 70 -0.75 9.18 -2.10
N GLU A 71 -1.94 8.98 -1.52
CA GLU A 71 -2.98 10.00 -1.34
C GLU A 71 -2.49 11.18 -0.47
N SER A 72 -1.60 10.92 0.50
CA SER A 72 -1.03 11.94 1.40
C SER A 72 0.25 12.62 0.89
N PHE A 73 0.65 12.39 -0.36
CA PHE A 73 1.90 12.89 -0.92
C PHE A 73 1.77 13.25 -2.41
N GLU A 74 1.92 14.53 -2.76
CA GLU A 74 1.77 15.05 -4.13
C GLU A 74 3.07 15.01 -4.96
N GLY A 75 4.21 14.65 -4.36
CA GLY A 75 5.53 14.66 -5.01
C GLY A 75 5.87 13.39 -5.81
N PRO A 76 7.12 13.29 -6.32
CA PRO A 76 7.60 12.19 -7.16
C PRO A 76 7.50 10.81 -6.50
N LYS A 77 7.11 9.78 -7.26
CA LYS A 77 6.87 8.42 -6.74
C LYS A 77 7.65 7.36 -7.52
N LEU A 78 8.30 6.43 -6.82
CA LEU A 78 9.02 5.29 -7.39
C LEU A 78 8.61 3.98 -6.72
N PHE A 79 7.95 3.09 -7.46
CA PHE A 79 7.57 1.76 -6.96
C PHE A 79 8.39 0.67 -7.67
N ILE A 80 9.26 0.01 -6.91
CA ILE A 80 9.99 -1.20 -7.29
C ILE A 80 9.17 -2.40 -6.78
N SER A 81 8.46 -3.09 -7.68
CA SER A 81 7.48 -4.13 -7.34
C SER A 81 7.85 -5.51 -7.90
N ARG A 82 7.41 -6.58 -7.24
CA ARG A 82 7.45 -7.96 -7.79
C ARG A 82 6.39 -8.20 -8.86
N LEU A 83 5.40 -7.34 -8.97
CA LEU A 83 4.38 -7.37 -10.02
C LEU A 83 4.82 -6.49 -11.20
N PRO A 84 4.60 -6.92 -12.46
CA PRO A 84 4.76 -6.02 -13.60
C PRO A 84 3.69 -4.92 -13.56
N GLN A 85 3.98 -3.74 -14.12
CA GLN A 85 3.12 -2.55 -14.08
C GLN A 85 1.64 -2.83 -14.43
N ARG A 86 1.37 -3.67 -15.45
CA ARG A 86 0.01 -4.06 -15.86
C ARG A 86 -0.79 -4.81 -14.77
N ALA A 87 -0.10 -5.51 -13.86
CA ALA A 87 -0.73 -6.15 -12.72
C ALA A 87 -0.92 -5.16 -11.54
N MET A 88 0.04 -4.26 -11.31
CA MET A 88 -0.08 -3.21 -10.27
C MET A 88 -1.32 -2.32 -10.47
N LEU A 89 -1.68 -1.99 -11.72
CA LEU A 89 -2.89 -1.23 -12.10
C LEU A 89 -4.22 -1.84 -11.59
N ARG A 90 -4.23 -3.12 -11.20
CA ARG A 90 -5.42 -3.75 -10.58
C ARG A 90 -5.64 -3.29 -9.14
N HIS A 91 -4.57 -2.89 -8.45
CA HIS A 91 -4.59 -2.58 -7.02
C HIS A 91 -4.54 -1.07 -6.76
N ILE A 92 -3.72 -0.30 -7.49
CA ILE A 92 -3.52 1.14 -7.33
C ILE A 92 -3.53 1.89 -8.67
N SER A 93 -3.76 3.21 -8.65
CA SER A 93 -3.40 4.05 -9.80
C SER A 93 -1.90 4.32 -9.83
N LEU A 94 -1.37 4.53 -11.05
CA LEU A 94 0.04 4.75 -11.33
C LEU A 94 0.27 6.09 -12.07
N ASP A 95 -0.70 6.99 -12.01
CA ASP A 95 -0.58 8.36 -12.52
C ASP A 95 0.58 9.07 -11.78
N ASP A 96 1.51 9.64 -12.54
CA ASP A 96 2.74 10.28 -12.04
C ASP A 96 3.65 9.38 -11.15
N VAL A 97 3.56 8.05 -11.32
CA VAL A 97 4.42 7.06 -10.66
C VAL A 97 5.42 6.43 -11.64
N GLN A 98 6.71 6.46 -11.29
CA GLN A 98 7.72 5.61 -11.93
C GLN A 98 7.59 4.18 -11.38
N CYS A 99 7.32 3.20 -12.25
CA CYS A 99 7.25 1.79 -11.86
C CYS A 99 8.38 0.97 -12.47
N LEU A 100 9.00 0.13 -11.64
CA LEU A 100 10.03 -0.82 -12.05
C LEU A 100 9.66 -2.22 -11.54
N TRP A 101 9.81 -3.23 -12.40
CA TRP A 101 9.53 -4.62 -12.08
C TRP A 101 10.80 -5.34 -11.63
N ILE A 102 10.87 -5.79 -10.38
CA ILE A 102 12.00 -6.57 -9.86
C ILE A 102 11.87 -8.04 -10.34
N THR A 103 12.73 -8.44 -11.26
CA THR A 103 12.65 -9.75 -11.95
C THR A 103 13.98 -10.10 -12.63
N GLU A 104 14.20 -11.39 -12.90
CA GLU A 104 15.33 -11.83 -13.73
C GLU A 104 15.03 -11.77 -15.24
N GLN A 105 13.78 -11.46 -15.62
CA GLN A 105 13.38 -11.29 -17.02
C GLN A 105 13.87 -9.96 -17.59
N ARG A 106 14.71 -10.03 -18.62
CA ARG A 106 15.28 -8.85 -19.30
C ARG A 106 14.26 -8.24 -20.28
N THR A 107 13.36 -7.42 -19.73
CA THR A 107 12.29 -6.70 -20.44
C THR A 107 12.34 -5.19 -20.15
N ASN A 108 11.58 -4.37 -20.88
CA ASN A 108 11.56 -2.93 -20.61
C ASN A 108 10.88 -2.62 -19.27
N GLY A 109 11.47 -1.74 -18.47
CA GLY A 109 11.01 -1.44 -17.10
C GLY A 109 11.32 -2.53 -16.07
N ALA A 110 12.07 -3.58 -16.42
CA ALA A 110 12.55 -4.58 -15.47
C ALA A 110 13.92 -4.21 -14.89
N ILE A 111 14.16 -4.59 -13.63
CA ILE A 111 15.46 -4.51 -12.95
C ILE A 111 15.76 -5.84 -12.25
N GLU A 112 17.03 -6.25 -12.25
CA GLU A 112 17.44 -7.49 -11.58
C GLU A 112 17.34 -7.38 -10.05
N PRO A 113 17.02 -8.49 -9.33
CA PRO A 113 16.87 -8.52 -7.88
C PRO A 113 18.22 -8.45 -7.14
N THR A 114 18.98 -7.36 -7.34
CA THR A 114 20.31 -7.15 -6.76
C THR A 114 20.45 -5.78 -6.09
N VAL A 115 21.36 -5.70 -5.12
CA VAL A 115 21.77 -4.46 -4.44
C VAL A 115 22.27 -3.43 -5.46
N PRO A 116 23.17 -3.72 -6.43
CA PRO A 116 23.57 -2.72 -7.43
C PRO A 116 22.40 -2.20 -8.26
N SER A 117 21.51 -3.06 -8.78
CA SER A 117 20.39 -2.63 -9.61
C SER A 117 19.36 -1.79 -8.84
N VAL A 118 18.96 -2.24 -7.65
CA VAL A 118 17.95 -1.56 -6.83
C VAL A 118 18.51 -0.28 -6.23
N SER A 119 19.74 -0.30 -5.70
CA SER A 119 20.37 0.91 -5.14
C SER A 119 20.67 1.97 -6.20
N GLN A 120 21.08 1.59 -7.41
CA GLN A 120 21.27 2.54 -8.52
C GLN A 120 19.97 3.32 -8.79
N GLN A 121 18.84 2.63 -8.93
CA GLN A 121 17.56 3.28 -9.22
C GLN A 121 17.08 4.17 -8.07
N LEU A 122 17.26 3.73 -6.82
CA LEU A 122 16.98 4.56 -5.64
C LEU A 122 17.88 5.80 -5.59
N TYR A 123 19.19 5.69 -5.84
CA TYR A 123 20.09 6.84 -5.86
C TYR A 123 19.81 7.79 -7.03
N GLU A 124 19.49 7.29 -8.23
CA GLU A 124 19.10 8.14 -9.37
C GLU A 124 17.83 8.94 -9.06
N PHE A 125 16.84 8.32 -8.42
CA PHE A 125 15.61 8.97 -7.94
C PHE A 125 15.86 9.97 -6.81
N ILE A 126 16.66 9.61 -5.79
CA ILE A 126 17.00 10.50 -4.66
C ILE A 126 17.77 11.73 -5.15
N ASN A 127 18.74 11.57 -6.05
CA ASN A 127 19.56 12.68 -6.55
C ASN A 127 18.81 13.61 -7.53
N SER A 128 17.70 13.14 -8.12
CA SER A 128 16.92 13.90 -9.10
C SER A 128 15.80 14.74 -8.47
N ASN A 129 15.42 14.48 -7.21
CA ASN A 129 14.26 15.10 -6.55
C ASN A 129 14.61 15.54 -5.11
N GLN A 130 14.05 16.65 -4.62
CA GLN A 130 14.31 17.13 -3.24
C GLN A 130 13.49 16.39 -2.17
N ASP A 131 12.39 15.79 -2.61
CA ASP A 131 11.42 15.00 -1.88
C ASP A 131 10.99 13.80 -2.73
N GLY A 132 10.37 12.79 -2.12
CA GLY A 132 9.89 11.63 -2.87
C GLY A 132 9.38 10.49 -2.00
N PHE A 133 8.51 9.68 -2.58
CA PHE A 133 8.01 8.43 -1.98
C PHE A 133 8.49 7.23 -2.80
N SER A 134 9.35 6.41 -2.21
CA SER A 134 9.79 5.14 -2.79
C SER A 134 9.16 3.95 -2.07
N VAL A 135 8.76 2.93 -2.82
CA VAL A 135 8.35 1.62 -2.28
C VAL A 135 9.19 0.52 -2.92
N VAL A 136 9.68 -0.41 -2.12
CA VAL A 136 10.59 -1.48 -2.56
C VAL A 136 10.11 -2.83 -2.05
N GLU A 137 9.58 -3.65 -2.95
CA GLU A 137 9.38 -5.09 -2.72
C GLU A 137 10.65 -5.91 -2.97
N GLY A 138 10.60 -7.20 -2.63
CA GLY A 138 11.63 -8.16 -3.01
C GLY A 138 12.89 -8.13 -2.15
N LEU A 139 12.91 -7.40 -1.03
CA LEU A 139 14.07 -7.31 -0.13
C LEU A 139 14.61 -8.69 0.28
N THR A 140 13.73 -9.65 0.58
CA THR A 140 14.10 -11.05 0.87
C THR A 140 14.84 -11.73 -0.30
N TRP A 141 14.44 -11.47 -1.55
CA TRP A 141 15.07 -12.03 -2.74
C TRP A 141 16.48 -11.45 -2.95
N ILE A 142 16.64 -10.15 -2.73
CA ILE A 142 17.95 -9.48 -2.75
C ILE A 142 18.86 -10.05 -1.64
N ILE A 143 18.33 -10.27 -0.44
CA ILE A 143 19.04 -10.90 0.69
C ILE A 143 19.45 -12.35 0.36
N GLN A 144 18.64 -13.10 -0.39
CA GLN A 144 18.97 -14.46 -0.84
C GLN A 144 20.03 -14.48 -1.94
N ARG A 145 20.06 -13.46 -2.82
CA ARG A 145 20.94 -13.40 -3.99
C ARG A 145 22.32 -12.80 -3.69
N ASP A 146 22.36 -11.64 -3.02
CA ASP A 146 23.60 -10.91 -2.73
C ASP A 146 24.05 -11.05 -1.25
N GLY A 147 23.13 -11.45 -0.37
CA GLY A 147 23.42 -11.64 1.06
C GLY A 147 23.03 -10.45 1.94
N VAL A 148 22.71 -10.73 3.20
CA VAL A 148 22.22 -9.72 4.15
C VAL A 148 23.22 -8.58 4.45
N ASN A 149 24.53 -8.81 4.34
CA ASN A 149 25.52 -7.77 4.67
C ASN A 149 25.55 -6.66 3.62
N ASP A 150 25.45 -7.00 2.35
CA ASP A 150 25.45 -6.03 1.24
C ASP A 150 24.13 -5.24 1.23
N VAL A 151 23.01 -5.90 1.57
CA VAL A 151 21.72 -5.25 1.80
C VAL A 151 21.76 -4.32 3.03
N MET A 152 22.43 -4.70 4.11
CA MET A 152 22.62 -3.82 5.28
C MET A 152 23.50 -2.61 4.94
N GLN A 153 24.55 -2.78 4.13
CA GLN A 153 25.38 -1.68 3.64
C GLN A 153 24.58 -0.76 2.70
N MET A 154 23.71 -1.30 1.85
CA MET A 154 22.77 -0.54 1.03
C MET A 154 21.84 0.31 1.89
N LEU A 155 21.21 -0.27 2.92
CA LEU A 155 20.31 0.44 3.83
C LEU A 155 21.04 1.58 4.58
N GLN A 156 22.23 1.34 5.13
CA GLN A 156 23.04 2.39 5.77
C GLN A 156 23.44 3.50 4.80
N SER A 157 23.74 3.15 3.55
CA SER A 157 24.11 4.12 2.52
C SER A 157 22.90 4.97 2.12
N LEU A 158 21.71 4.36 1.94
CA LEU A 158 20.46 5.05 1.68
C LEU A 158 20.07 5.99 2.83
N GLU A 159 20.15 5.53 4.08
CA GLU A 159 19.91 6.34 5.29
C GLU A 159 20.80 7.60 5.29
N SER A 160 22.10 7.43 4.99
CA SER A 160 23.04 8.54 4.89
C SER A 160 22.80 9.47 3.69
N GLN A 161 22.21 9.00 2.59
CA GLN A 161 21.85 9.87 1.45
C GLN A 161 20.59 10.68 1.74
N ILE A 162 19.55 10.06 2.31
CA ILE A 162 18.27 10.77 2.54
C ILE A 162 18.28 11.71 3.75
N THR A 163 19.31 11.63 4.61
CA THR A 163 19.44 12.40 5.87
C THR A 163 19.21 13.91 5.72
N ASP A 164 19.63 14.53 4.61
CA ASP A 164 19.47 15.96 4.34
C ASP A 164 18.39 16.25 3.26
N THR A 165 17.44 15.33 3.06
CA THR A 165 16.38 15.37 2.03
C THR A 165 14.99 15.08 2.61
N ASN A 166 13.93 15.23 1.81
CA ASN A 166 12.57 14.82 2.20
C ASN A 166 12.13 13.48 1.55
N HIS A 167 13.06 12.54 1.35
CA HIS A 167 12.75 11.22 0.80
C HIS A 167 12.27 10.24 1.87
N THR A 168 11.23 9.47 1.54
CA THR A 168 10.69 8.37 2.36
C THR A 168 10.74 7.08 1.55
N ILE A 169 11.35 6.02 2.11
CA ILE A 169 11.51 4.73 1.42
C ILE A 169 10.88 3.62 2.27
N LEU A 170 9.87 2.95 1.71
CA LEU A 170 9.12 1.88 2.37
C LEU A 170 9.49 0.50 1.79
N PHE A 171 10.17 -0.32 2.58
CA PHE A 171 10.52 -1.69 2.19
C PHE A 171 9.40 -2.66 2.59
N ARG A 172 8.83 -3.41 1.64
CA ARG A 172 7.94 -4.54 1.96
C ARG A 172 8.78 -5.72 2.41
N VAL A 173 8.58 -6.13 3.66
CA VAL A 173 9.31 -7.22 4.30
C VAL A 173 8.36 -8.39 4.56
N ASP A 174 8.90 -9.59 4.42
CA ASP A 174 8.19 -10.83 4.71
C ASP A 174 8.81 -11.50 5.95
N ALA A 175 8.15 -11.35 7.11
CA ALA A 175 8.67 -11.83 8.38
C ALA A 175 8.64 -13.36 8.53
N LEU A 176 7.93 -14.08 7.63
CA LEU A 176 7.98 -15.54 7.57
C LEU A 176 9.17 -16.05 6.75
N ALA A 177 9.72 -15.23 5.85
CA ALA A 177 10.83 -15.60 4.98
C ALA A 177 12.19 -15.00 5.40
N LEU A 178 12.27 -14.38 6.58
CA LEU A 178 13.49 -13.82 7.17
C LEU A 178 13.62 -14.26 8.63
N ASP A 179 14.81 -14.67 9.03
CA ASP A 179 15.08 -15.01 10.42
C ASP A 179 15.03 -13.76 11.33
N ALA A 180 14.71 -13.99 12.62
CA ALA A 180 14.54 -12.90 13.58
C ALA A 180 15.80 -12.05 13.81
N VAL A 181 17.01 -12.57 13.56
CA VAL A 181 18.26 -11.82 13.76
C VAL A 181 18.48 -10.85 12.60
N ASN A 182 18.32 -11.31 11.36
CA ASN A 182 18.41 -10.45 10.18
C ASN A 182 17.23 -9.48 10.10
N TRP A 183 16.02 -9.87 10.55
CA TRP A 183 14.90 -8.94 10.69
C TRP A 183 15.20 -7.84 11.72
N ALA A 184 15.72 -8.18 12.90
CA ALA A 184 16.10 -7.19 13.92
C ALA A 184 17.19 -6.22 13.41
N ARG A 185 18.14 -6.69 12.60
CA ARG A 185 19.18 -5.86 11.95
C ARG A 185 18.57 -4.89 10.92
N ILE A 186 17.69 -5.35 10.04
CA ILE A 186 17.01 -4.46 9.06
C ILE A 186 16.15 -3.43 9.79
N ARG A 187 15.39 -3.87 10.81
CA ARG A 187 14.49 -3.03 11.61
C ARG A 187 15.22 -1.98 12.48
N SER A 188 16.55 -2.08 12.65
CA SER A 188 17.35 -1.02 13.31
C SER A 188 17.77 0.12 12.39
N ILE A 189 17.58 -0.01 11.07
CA ILE A 189 17.84 1.06 10.07
C ILE A 189 16.54 1.49 9.39
N ALA A 190 15.64 0.53 9.11
CA ALA A 190 14.31 0.75 8.57
C ALA A 190 13.23 0.28 9.57
N PRO A 191 12.93 1.06 10.63
CA PRO A 191 11.91 0.71 11.61
C PRO A 191 10.57 0.37 10.95
N ALA A 192 9.87 -0.66 11.42
CA ALA A 192 8.59 -1.00 10.81
C ALA A 192 7.54 0.05 11.18
N ALA A 193 6.86 0.59 10.16
CA ALA A 193 5.73 1.49 10.28
C ALA A 193 4.61 0.83 11.10
N VAL A 194 4.00 1.59 12.00
CA VAL A 194 2.90 1.12 12.86
C VAL A 194 1.63 1.83 12.44
N ASN A 195 0.57 1.03 12.24
CA ASN A 195 -0.77 1.53 11.93
C ASN A 195 -1.56 1.69 13.22
N HIS A 196 -2.15 2.87 13.42
CA HIS A 196 -2.90 3.24 14.61
C HIS A 196 -4.08 2.30 14.92
N ASP A 197 -4.72 1.76 13.88
CA ASP A 197 -6.03 1.11 13.98
C ASP A 197 -5.98 -0.40 14.31
N LEU A 198 -4.79 -0.95 14.62
CA LEU A 198 -4.62 -2.35 15.01
C LEU A 198 -4.06 -2.58 16.43
N GLU A 199 -3.52 -1.55 17.08
CA GLU A 199 -2.89 -1.69 18.42
C GLU A 199 -3.72 -1.12 19.58
N THR A 200 -5.03 -0.89 19.39
CA THR A 200 -5.96 -0.64 20.52
C THR A 200 -6.35 -1.96 21.21
N SER A 201 -5.35 -2.77 21.59
CA SER A 201 -5.50 -3.99 22.40
C SER A 201 -4.19 -4.36 23.10
N SER A 202 -4.03 -3.81 24.31
CA SER A 202 -3.17 -4.30 25.40
C SER A 202 -1.66 -4.53 25.13
N GLU A 203 -0.85 -3.52 25.45
CA GLU A 203 0.36 -3.78 26.26
C GLU A 203 0.01 -3.65 27.76
N SER A 204 0.05 -4.76 28.50
CA SER A 204 0.23 -4.82 29.96
C SER A 204 0.64 -6.25 30.34
N PRO A 205 1.68 -6.46 31.17
CA PRO A 205 2.28 -7.79 31.34
C PRO A 205 1.70 -8.60 32.51
N SER A 206 1.03 -9.72 32.21
CA SER A 206 0.81 -10.82 33.16
C SER A 206 0.40 -12.13 32.45
N GLU A 207 1.29 -13.12 32.55
CA GLU A 207 1.08 -14.57 32.82
C GLU A 207 -0.07 -15.39 32.15
N ASP A 208 0.19 -16.69 32.03
CA ASP A 208 -0.70 -17.79 31.62
C ASP A 208 -1.28 -17.80 30.18
N VAL A 209 -0.52 -18.43 29.26
CA VAL A 209 -0.97 -18.81 27.91
C VAL A 209 -1.54 -20.23 27.92
N GLU A 210 -2.87 -20.39 27.89
CA GLU A 210 -3.49 -21.68 27.53
C GLU A 210 -3.56 -21.89 26.01
N PHE A 211 -3.26 -23.12 25.58
CA PHE A 211 -2.86 -23.43 24.21
C PHE A 211 -4.01 -24.03 23.39
N ILE A 212 -4.75 -23.20 22.65
CA ILE A 212 -5.77 -23.68 21.71
C ILE A 212 -5.13 -24.05 20.36
N LYS A 213 -5.37 -25.28 19.92
CA LYS A 213 -4.66 -25.90 18.78
C LYS A 213 -4.93 -25.18 17.45
N SER A 214 -3.85 -24.87 16.74
CA SER A 214 -3.89 -24.70 15.28
C SER A 214 -4.17 -26.06 14.61
N THR A 215 -5.06 -26.07 13.62
CA THR A 215 -5.27 -27.23 12.74
C THR A 215 -4.33 -27.12 11.55
N THR A 216 -3.40 -28.05 11.44
CA THR A 216 -2.46 -28.17 10.31
C THR A 216 -3.18 -28.51 9.01
N VAL A 217 -2.85 -27.80 7.94
CA VAL A 217 -3.00 -28.27 6.55
C VAL A 217 -1.63 -28.12 5.89
N SER A 218 -1.22 -29.13 5.12
CA SER A 218 0.17 -29.33 4.67
C SER A 218 0.60 -28.40 3.55
N GLU A 219 1.89 -28.03 3.55
CA GLU A 219 2.59 -27.59 2.35
C GLU A 219 3.05 -28.82 1.54
N GLU A 220 2.68 -28.89 0.26
CA GLU A 220 3.43 -29.64 -0.75
C GLU A 220 3.68 -28.71 -1.94
N ALA A 221 4.93 -28.65 -2.41
CA ALA A 221 5.37 -27.70 -3.42
C ALA A 221 5.22 -28.29 -4.84
N ILE A 222 4.55 -27.56 -5.74
CA ILE A 222 4.52 -27.86 -7.18
C ILE A 222 4.85 -26.57 -7.95
N ASP A 223 5.82 -26.68 -8.84
CA ASP A 223 6.28 -25.63 -9.75
C ASP A 223 5.40 -25.59 -11.02
N SER A 224 4.59 -24.54 -11.19
CA SER A 224 4.09 -24.06 -12.50
C SER A 224 3.22 -22.79 -12.39
N GLY A 225 3.66 -21.70 -13.03
CA GLY A 225 2.80 -20.61 -13.48
C GLY A 225 2.35 -19.56 -12.44
N PRO A 226 1.69 -18.47 -12.89
CA PRO A 226 1.31 -17.35 -12.03
C PRO A 226 0.04 -17.65 -11.22
N MET A 227 0.18 -18.37 -10.10
CA MET A 227 -0.92 -18.67 -9.19
C MET A 227 -1.52 -17.41 -8.52
N LEU A 228 -2.64 -16.97 -9.10
CA LEU A 228 -3.93 -16.86 -8.39
C LEU A 228 -3.90 -16.08 -7.04
N VAL A 229 -4.08 -14.76 -7.11
CA VAL A 229 -4.46 -13.96 -5.93
C VAL A 229 -5.87 -14.37 -5.49
N HIS A 230 -5.96 -15.03 -4.33
CA HIS A 230 -7.24 -15.35 -3.70
C HIS A 230 -7.87 -14.06 -3.15
N LEU A 231 -9.06 -13.69 -3.65
CA LEU A 231 -9.80 -12.52 -3.19
C LEU A 231 -10.07 -12.63 -1.68
N THR A 232 -9.38 -11.82 -0.89
CA THR A 232 -9.56 -11.73 0.57
C THR A 232 -10.97 -11.25 0.90
N THR A 233 -11.72 -12.04 1.66
CA THR A 233 -13.06 -11.69 2.11
C THR A 233 -13.04 -10.44 2.98
N LEU A 234 -13.88 -9.45 2.70
CA LEU A 234 -14.13 -8.39 3.67
C LEU A 234 -14.92 -8.98 4.85
N PRO A 235 -14.40 -8.94 6.10
CA PRO A 235 -15.12 -9.46 7.25
C PRO A 235 -16.36 -8.59 7.55
N ALA A 236 -17.40 -9.21 8.13
CA ALA A 236 -18.59 -8.48 8.56
C ALA A 236 -18.28 -7.53 9.75
N LEU A 237 -17.34 -7.92 10.62
CA LEU A 237 -16.82 -7.06 11.68
C LEU A 237 -15.91 -6.00 11.06
N GLY A 238 -16.28 -4.72 11.24
CA GLY A 238 -15.55 -3.59 10.64
C GLY A 238 -15.92 -3.28 9.19
N PHE A 239 -16.98 -3.88 8.64
CA PHE A 239 -17.43 -3.56 7.28
C PHE A 239 -17.95 -2.12 7.16
N THR A 240 -17.42 -1.37 6.18
CA THR A 240 -17.78 0.02 5.90
C THR A 240 -18.06 0.25 4.42
N THR A 241 -18.82 1.30 4.11
CA THR A 241 -19.04 1.75 2.73
C THR A 241 -17.76 2.22 2.04
N THR A 242 -16.74 2.66 2.78
CA THR A 242 -15.41 3.01 2.24
C THR A 242 -14.60 1.78 1.80
N LEU A 243 -14.60 0.70 2.60
CA LEU A 243 -14.00 -0.59 2.21
C LEU A 243 -14.73 -1.20 1.00
N LEU A 244 -16.08 -1.16 1.01
CA LEU A 244 -16.90 -1.57 -0.13
C LEU A 244 -16.55 -0.75 -1.39
N SER A 245 -16.41 0.58 -1.27
CA SER A 245 -16.05 1.46 -2.39
C SER A 245 -14.68 1.09 -2.98
N LYS A 246 -13.65 0.87 -2.14
CA LYS A 246 -12.31 0.44 -2.63
C LYS A 246 -12.38 -0.91 -3.33
N ARG A 247 -13.10 -1.89 -2.79
CA ARG A 247 -13.24 -3.23 -3.41
C ARG A 247 -14.08 -3.20 -4.70
N MET A 248 -15.13 -2.39 -4.77
CA MET A 248 -15.87 -2.13 -6.02
C MET A 248 -14.98 -1.46 -7.08
N LEU A 249 -14.12 -0.52 -6.69
CA LEU A 249 -13.18 0.13 -7.62
C LEU A 249 -12.14 -0.86 -8.16
N GLN A 250 -11.61 -1.76 -7.33
CA GLN A 250 -10.73 -2.85 -7.77
C GLN A 250 -11.42 -3.72 -8.83
N TRP A 251 -12.68 -4.11 -8.60
CA TRP A 251 -13.44 -4.91 -9.57
C TRP A 251 -13.80 -4.14 -10.86
N LYS A 252 -14.16 -2.85 -10.78
CA LYS A 252 -14.32 -2.00 -11.98
C LYS A 252 -12.99 -1.84 -12.75
N ARG A 253 -11.84 -1.71 -12.06
CA ARG A 253 -10.48 -1.72 -12.67
C ARG A 253 -10.14 -3.07 -13.36
N MET A 254 -10.74 -4.19 -12.94
CA MET A 254 -10.61 -5.49 -13.60
C MET A 254 -11.52 -5.65 -14.84
N GLY A 255 -12.47 -4.73 -15.06
CA GLY A 255 -13.46 -4.80 -16.13
C GLY A 255 -14.81 -5.38 -15.71
N PHE A 256 -14.99 -5.77 -14.45
CA PHE A 256 -16.27 -6.29 -13.97
C PHE A 256 -17.31 -5.19 -13.77
N ASP A 257 -18.54 -5.49 -14.19
CA ASP A 257 -19.71 -4.70 -13.81
C ASP A 257 -20.14 -5.07 -12.39
N VAL A 258 -20.13 -4.07 -11.51
CA VAL A 258 -20.52 -4.19 -10.10
C VAL A 258 -21.64 -3.22 -9.73
N SER A 259 -22.44 -2.79 -10.72
CA SER A 259 -23.64 -1.95 -10.52
C SER A 259 -24.62 -2.56 -9.50
N GLU A 260 -24.69 -3.89 -9.41
CA GLU A 260 -25.48 -4.61 -8.39
C GLU A 260 -25.09 -4.27 -6.94
N LEU A 261 -23.89 -3.73 -6.69
CA LEU A 261 -23.42 -3.29 -5.37
C LEU A 261 -23.68 -1.81 -5.06
N GLU A 262 -24.12 -1.00 -6.03
CA GLU A 262 -24.40 0.42 -5.81
C GLU A 262 -25.50 0.67 -4.74
N PRO A 263 -26.55 -0.17 -4.59
CA PRO A 263 -27.46 -0.09 -3.45
C PRO A 263 -26.78 -0.26 -2.08
N ALA A 264 -25.76 -1.12 -1.96
CA ALA A 264 -25.05 -1.37 -0.70
C ALA A 264 -24.19 -0.17 -0.25
N LEU A 265 -23.75 0.68 -1.18
CA LEU A 265 -23.10 1.96 -0.84
C LEU A 265 -24.06 2.96 -0.18
N THR A 266 -25.36 2.85 -0.47
CA THR A 266 -26.42 3.74 0.04
C THR A 266 -27.22 3.16 1.21
N SER A 267 -26.90 1.92 1.63
CA SER A 267 -27.61 1.25 2.72
C SER A 267 -27.21 1.81 4.09
N ASN A 268 -28.21 2.21 4.89
CA ASN A 268 -28.02 2.53 6.30
C ASN A 268 -27.87 1.27 7.19
N ASP A 269 -28.12 0.07 6.66
CA ASP A 269 -27.83 -1.20 7.34
C ASP A 269 -26.56 -1.84 6.77
N SER A 270 -25.54 -1.96 7.61
CA SER A 270 -24.28 -2.62 7.30
C SER A 270 -24.42 -4.14 7.14
N ALA A 271 -25.38 -4.78 7.81
CA ALA A 271 -25.61 -6.22 7.67
C ALA A 271 -26.18 -6.59 6.29
N SER A 272 -27.22 -5.88 5.84
CA SER A 272 -27.73 -5.98 4.47
C SER A 272 -26.68 -5.61 3.42
N ALA A 273 -25.89 -4.57 3.66
CA ALA A 273 -24.80 -4.17 2.76
C ALA A 273 -23.69 -5.24 2.65
N HIS A 274 -23.29 -5.86 3.77
CA HIS A 274 -22.32 -6.97 3.78
C HIS A 274 -22.88 -8.24 3.12
N HIS A 275 -24.17 -8.53 3.30
CA HIS A 275 -24.83 -9.64 2.63
C HIS A 275 -24.86 -9.46 1.10
N LEU A 276 -25.20 -8.26 0.61
CA LEU A 276 -25.20 -7.93 -0.82
C LEU A 276 -23.76 -7.93 -1.39
N TYR A 277 -22.79 -7.38 -0.64
CA TYR A 277 -21.35 -7.52 -0.93
C TYR A 277 -20.97 -8.99 -1.16
N ARG A 278 -21.26 -9.87 -0.19
CA ARG A 278 -20.84 -11.27 -0.26
C ARG A 278 -21.56 -12.04 -1.37
N ALA A 279 -22.79 -11.67 -1.72
CA ALA A 279 -23.51 -12.27 -2.84
C ALA A 279 -22.84 -11.98 -4.20
N VAL A 280 -22.35 -10.76 -4.42
CA VAL A 280 -21.63 -10.39 -5.66
C VAL A 280 -20.17 -10.84 -5.64
N GLU A 281 -19.53 -10.88 -4.46
CA GLU A 281 -18.18 -11.42 -4.30
C GLU A 281 -18.08 -12.87 -4.80
N GLU A 282 -19.05 -13.72 -4.47
CA GLU A 282 -19.11 -15.11 -4.95
C GLU A 282 -19.28 -15.20 -6.48
N LYS A 283 -20.11 -14.32 -7.08
CA LYS A 283 -20.22 -14.21 -8.55
C LYS A 283 -18.88 -13.83 -9.18
N ILE A 284 -18.14 -12.91 -8.56
CA ILE A 284 -16.84 -12.44 -9.07
C ILE A 284 -15.76 -13.52 -8.92
N ARG A 285 -15.74 -14.29 -7.81
CA ARG A 285 -14.88 -15.49 -7.69
C ARG A 285 -15.13 -16.44 -8.86
N LYS A 286 -16.39 -16.84 -9.07
CA LYS A 286 -16.80 -17.71 -10.18
C LYS A 286 -16.44 -17.14 -11.55
N ALA A 287 -16.72 -15.86 -11.80
CA ALA A 287 -16.42 -15.19 -13.06
C ALA A 287 -14.91 -15.14 -13.37
N ILE A 288 -14.07 -14.92 -12.34
CA ILE A 288 -12.61 -14.96 -12.45
C ILE A 288 -12.11 -16.38 -12.80
N ASP A 289 -12.71 -17.42 -12.23
CA ASP A 289 -12.29 -18.80 -12.50
C ASP A 289 -12.74 -19.27 -13.89
N LEU A 290 -13.97 -18.90 -14.30
CA LEU A 290 -14.46 -19.09 -15.67
C LEU A 290 -13.65 -18.31 -16.72
N SER A 291 -13.17 -17.10 -16.40
CA SER A 291 -12.34 -16.33 -17.34
C SER A 291 -11.01 -17.05 -17.61
N ARG A 292 -10.39 -17.66 -16.59
CA ARG A 292 -9.16 -18.45 -16.78
C ARG A 292 -9.39 -19.74 -17.54
N LEU A 293 -10.51 -20.42 -17.31
CA LEU A 293 -10.85 -21.63 -18.07
C LEU A 293 -11.11 -21.31 -19.55
N LEU A 294 -11.77 -20.18 -19.83
CA LEU A 294 -11.96 -19.65 -21.20
C LEU A 294 -10.66 -19.20 -21.86
N GLU A 295 -9.75 -18.53 -21.12
CA GLU A 295 -8.41 -18.17 -21.61
C GLU A 295 -7.56 -19.41 -21.91
N SER A 296 -7.59 -20.43 -21.04
CA SER A 296 -6.79 -21.65 -21.16
C SER A 296 -7.23 -22.52 -22.33
N ASN A 297 -8.54 -22.58 -22.60
CA ASN A 297 -9.14 -23.34 -23.70
C ASN A 297 -9.44 -22.44 -24.92
N SER A 298 -8.78 -21.28 -25.04
CA SER A 298 -9.12 -20.25 -26.05
C SER A 298 -8.99 -20.71 -27.51
N GLU A 299 -8.11 -21.66 -27.82
CA GLU A 299 -7.98 -22.27 -29.16
C GLU A 299 -9.22 -23.11 -29.57
N SER A 300 -10.01 -23.60 -28.60
CA SER A 300 -11.21 -24.41 -28.84
C SER A 300 -12.44 -23.59 -29.26
N TYR A 301 -12.37 -22.25 -29.18
CA TYR A 301 -13.50 -21.36 -29.42
C TYR A 301 -13.28 -20.44 -30.61
N SER A 302 -14.36 -20.09 -31.31
CA SER A 302 -14.28 -19.00 -32.30
C SER A 302 -14.06 -17.66 -31.58
N VAL A 303 -13.38 -16.71 -32.23
CA VAL A 303 -13.13 -15.36 -31.67
C VAL A 303 -14.43 -14.71 -31.17
N THR A 304 -15.52 -14.80 -31.95
CA THR A 304 -16.83 -14.29 -31.55
C THR A 304 -17.44 -15.02 -30.35
N THR A 305 -17.25 -16.35 -30.25
CA THR A 305 -17.67 -17.13 -29.08
C THR A 305 -16.89 -16.70 -27.83
N TYR A 306 -15.58 -16.54 -27.95
CA TYR A 306 -14.70 -16.09 -26.88
C TYR A 306 -15.07 -14.67 -26.40
N GLU A 307 -15.20 -13.71 -27.32
CA GLU A 307 -15.55 -12.31 -27.01
C GLU A 307 -16.92 -12.19 -26.32
N VAL A 308 -17.96 -12.88 -26.84
CA VAL A 308 -19.30 -12.86 -26.24
C VAL A 308 -19.30 -13.52 -24.86
N THR A 309 -18.56 -14.62 -24.68
CA THR A 309 -18.47 -15.31 -23.38
C THR A 309 -17.72 -14.46 -22.37
N MET A 310 -16.57 -13.89 -22.74
CA MET A 310 -15.79 -12.99 -21.89
C MET A 310 -16.60 -11.74 -21.50
N PHE A 311 -17.37 -11.16 -22.43
CA PHE A 311 -18.26 -10.05 -22.12
C PHE A 311 -19.33 -10.42 -21.09
N ARG A 312 -19.98 -11.59 -21.23
CA ARG A 312 -20.95 -12.09 -20.24
C ARG A 312 -20.33 -12.35 -18.86
N ILE A 313 -19.10 -12.89 -18.83
CA ILE A 313 -18.31 -13.08 -17.60
C ILE A 313 -18.05 -11.73 -16.92
N MET A 314 -17.60 -10.71 -17.66
CA MET A 314 -17.38 -9.36 -17.13
C MET A 314 -18.67 -8.69 -16.64
N GLN A 315 -19.81 -8.97 -17.28
CA GLN A 315 -21.14 -8.53 -16.85
C GLN A 315 -21.74 -9.39 -15.71
N LEU A 316 -21.05 -10.43 -15.22
CA LEU A 316 -21.53 -11.39 -14.21
C LEU A 316 -22.86 -12.10 -14.58
N THR A 317 -23.14 -12.30 -15.88
CA THR A 317 -24.46 -12.74 -16.40
C THR A 317 -24.52 -14.19 -16.89
N GLY A 318 -25.30 -15.00 -16.16
CA GLY A 318 -25.56 -16.42 -16.49
C GLY A 318 -24.28 -17.25 -16.44
N LEU A 319 -23.53 -17.12 -15.35
CA LEU A 319 -22.25 -17.79 -15.15
C LEU A 319 -22.40 -19.33 -15.14
N GLU A 320 -23.56 -19.83 -14.72
CA GLU A 320 -23.93 -21.25 -14.70
C GLU A 320 -24.06 -21.85 -16.10
N GLU A 321 -24.54 -21.08 -17.08
CA GLU A 321 -24.58 -21.51 -18.49
C GLU A 321 -23.18 -21.59 -19.09
N ILE A 322 -22.31 -20.66 -18.69
CA ILE A 322 -20.92 -20.56 -19.16
C ILE A 322 -20.09 -21.68 -18.54
N GLU A 323 -20.26 -21.94 -17.25
CA GLU A 323 -19.69 -23.09 -16.53
C GLU A 323 -20.02 -24.41 -17.24
N ALA A 324 -21.31 -24.70 -17.46
CA ALA A 324 -21.73 -25.91 -18.17
C ALA A 324 -21.22 -25.98 -19.62
N MET A 325 -21.05 -24.85 -20.31
CA MET A 325 -20.47 -24.79 -21.66
C MET A 325 -18.96 -25.11 -21.65
N LEU A 326 -18.20 -24.60 -20.68
CA LEU A 326 -16.76 -24.82 -20.58
C LEU A 326 -16.43 -26.24 -20.06
N GLU A 327 -17.18 -26.73 -19.06
CA GLU A 327 -17.07 -28.12 -18.58
C GLU A 327 -17.44 -29.13 -19.66
N GLY A 328 -18.51 -28.88 -20.43
CA GLY A 328 -18.92 -29.70 -21.57
C GLY A 328 -17.98 -29.66 -22.79
N SER A 329 -16.88 -28.90 -22.71
CA SER A 329 -15.87 -28.74 -23.77
C SER A 329 -14.48 -29.26 -23.38
N SER A 330 -14.36 -29.99 -22.25
CA SER A 330 -13.12 -30.52 -21.69
C SER A 330 -12.95 -32.04 -21.86
#